data_AF-A0A382KZB9-F1
#
_entry.id   AF-A0A382KZB9-F1
#
_cell.length_a   1.000
_cell.length_b   1.000
_cell.length_c   1.000
_cell.angle_alpha   90.00
_cell.angle_beta   90.00
_cell.angle_gamma   90.00
#
_symmetry.space_group_name_H-M   'P 1'
#
loop_
_entity.id
_entity.type
_entity.pdbx_description
1 polymer ?
#
loop_
_entity_poly.entity_id
_entity_poly.type
_entity_poly.pdbx_seq_one_letter_code
_entity_poly.pdbx_strand_id
1 'polypeptide(L)'
;MLFGKFSFGNHSQRRFWMAVLSLLLVLLLLIPVSPSEEEKDTGWDSATIATEFDLNDVIALNSTSAIAVGDSGKLYLTEDSGANWSELDSGVVQDLNSIEFNEQAVAV
;
A
#
# COMPACT_ATOMS: atom_id res chain seq x y z
N MET A 1 -0.07 23.83 -27.97
CA MET A 1 -0.25 23.52 -29.41
C MET A 1 1.11 23.35 -30.05
N LEU A 2 1.63 22.13 -30.19
CA LEU A 2 2.72 21.87 -31.13
C LEU A 2 2.63 20.41 -31.60
N PHE A 3 1.71 20.15 -32.54
CA PHE A 3 1.71 18.89 -33.28
C PHE A 3 2.85 18.94 -34.29
N GLY A 4 3.99 18.35 -33.93
CA GLY A 4 5.08 18.08 -34.87
C GLY A 4 4.59 17.12 -35.94
N LYS A 5 4.47 17.62 -37.18
CA LYS A 5 4.10 16.85 -38.36
C LYS A 5 5.13 15.75 -38.60
N PHE A 6 4.79 14.50 -38.28
CA PHE A 6 5.50 13.34 -38.82
C PHE A 6 5.28 13.31 -40.34
N SER A 7 6.24 13.84 -41.10
CA SER A 7 6.28 13.74 -42.55
C SER A 7 6.55 12.30 -42.93
N PHE A 8 5.52 11.59 -43.44
CA PHE A 8 5.69 10.24 -43.96
C PHE A 8 6.41 10.30 -45.31
N GLY A 9 7.75 10.39 -45.25
CA GLY A 9 8.63 10.19 -46.38
C GLY A 9 8.44 8.81 -47.01
N ASN A 10 8.94 8.68 -48.25
CA ASN A 10 9.10 7.51 -49.13
C ASN A 10 8.55 6.14 -48.66
N HIS A 11 8.03 5.34 -49.59
CA HIS A 11 7.44 4.00 -49.35
C HIS A 11 8.30 3.07 -48.45
N SER A 12 9.63 3.22 -48.47
CA SER A 12 10.55 2.53 -47.56
C SER A 12 10.39 2.90 -46.08
N GLN A 13 10.18 4.18 -45.77
CA GLN A 13 9.99 4.69 -44.40
C GLN A 13 8.68 4.18 -43.80
N ARG A 14 7.59 4.17 -44.57
CA ARG A 14 6.30 3.61 -44.10
C ARG A 14 6.42 2.14 -43.76
N ARG A 15 7.10 1.34 -44.59
CA ARG A 15 7.33 -0.09 -44.34
C ARG A 15 8.23 -0.31 -43.11
N PHE A 16 9.24 0.54 -42.93
CA PHE A 16 10.09 0.54 -41.75
C PHE A 16 9.28 0.81 -40.48
N TRP A 17 8.48 1.88 -40.45
CA TRP A 17 7.65 2.20 -39.30
C TRP A 17 6.57 1.16 -39.01
N MET A 18 5.98 0.55 -40.05
CA MET A 18 5.05 -0.58 -39.87
C MET A 18 5.76 -1.79 -39.25
N ALA A 19 6.98 -2.11 -39.70
CA ALA A 19 7.77 -3.19 -39.11
C ALA A 19 8.17 -2.89 -37.65
N VAL A 20 8.53 -1.64 -37.34
CA VAL A 20 8.81 -1.19 -35.97
C VAL A 20 7.56 -1.29 -35.10
N LEU A 21 6.39 -0.86 -35.59
CA LEU A 21 5.13 -0.96 -34.86
C LEU A 21 4.71 -2.43 -34.62
N SER A 22 4.88 -3.28 -35.62
CA SER A 22 4.61 -4.72 -35.50
C SER A 22 5.57 -5.39 -34.52
N LEU A 23 6.86 -5.02 -34.53
CA LEU A 23 7.85 -5.54 -33.58
C LEU A 23 7.53 -5.07 -32.15
N LEU A 24 7.14 -3.80 -31.97
CA LEU A 24 6.74 -3.27 -30.67
C LEU A 24 5.46 -3.93 -30.15
N LEU A 25 4.49 -4.21 -31.02
CA LEU A 25 3.26 -4.93 -30.65
C LEU A 25 3.54 -6.38 -30.27
N VAL A 26 4.42 -7.06 -31.01
CA VAL A 26 4.87 -8.43 -30.68
C VAL A 26 5.64 -8.43 -29.37
N LEU A 27 6.51 -7.44 -29.13
CA LEU A 27 7.24 -7.30 -27.88
C LEU A 27 6.28 -7.09 -26.69
N LEU A 28 5.23 -6.28 -26.86
CA LEU A 28 4.19 -6.04 -25.85
C LEU A 28 3.41 -7.32 -25.51
N LEU A 29 3.15 -8.17 -26.52
CA LEU A 29 2.44 -9.46 -26.36
C LEU A 29 3.34 -10.58 -25.80
N LEU A 30 4.67 -10.41 -25.83
CA LEU A 30 5.64 -11.32 -25.24
C LEU A 30 5.93 -11.04 -23.77
N ILE A 31 5.51 -9.88 -23.26
CA ILE A 31 5.50 -9.62 -21.82
C ILE A 31 4.40 -10.53 -21.24
N PRO A 32 4.68 -11.41 -20.28
CA PRO A 32 3.62 -12.10 -19.57
C PRO A 32 2.75 -11.00 -18.93
N VAL A 33 1.55 -10.79 -19.48
CA VAL A 33 0.54 -10.00 -18.78
C VAL A 33 0.21 -10.86 -17.58
N SER A 34 0.76 -10.53 -16.41
CA SER A 34 0.25 -11.16 -15.20
C SER A 34 -1.24 -10.82 -15.19
N PRO A 35 -2.16 -11.78 -15.10
CA PRO A 35 -3.52 -11.43 -14.75
C PRO A 35 -3.38 -10.57 -13.50
N SER A 36 -3.85 -9.32 -13.56
CA SER A 36 -4.05 -8.56 -12.33
C SER A 36 -4.92 -9.45 -11.50
N GLU A 37 -4.38 -10.00 -10.41
CA GLU A 37 -5.17 -10.74 -9.45
C GLU A 37 -6.19 -9.72 -8.97
N GLU A 38 -7.41 -9.81 -9.52
CA GLU A 38 -8.54 -9.05 -9.05
C GLU A 38 -8.79 -9.66 -7.67
N GLU A 39 -8.16 -9.08 -6.65
CA GLU A 39 -8.48 -9.43 -5.28
C GLU A 39 -9.97 -9.21 -5.13
N LYS A 40 -10.68 -10.28 -4.76
CA LYS A 40 -12.11 -10.22 -4.51
C LYS A 40 -12.36 -9.07 -3.54
N ASP A 41 -13.11 -8.06 -3.97
CA ASP A 41 -13.51 -6.96 -3.10
C ASP A 41 -14.34 -7.53 -1.94
N THR A 42 -13.71 -7.58 -0.77
CA THR A 42 -14.35 -8.04 0.47
C THR A 42 -14.97 -6.87 1.25
N GLY A 43 -14.75 -5.63 0.80
CA GLY A 43 -15.01 -4.43 1.58
C GLY A 43 -14.02 -4.21 2.73
N TRP A 44 -12.94 -4.99 2.81
CA TRP A 44 -11.87 -4.84 3.80
C TRP A 44 -10.57 -4.45 3.12
N ASP A 45 -10.03 -3.31 3.53
CA ASP A 45 -8.66 -2.91 3.19
C ASP A 45 -7.71 -3.37 4.31
N SER A 46 -6.56 -3.92 3.93
CA SER A 46 -5.56 -4.36 4.90
C SER A 46 -4.79 -3.18 5.51
N ALA A 47 -4.71 -3.13 6.84
CA ALA A 47 -3.93 -2.16 7.61
C ALA A 47 -2.72 -2.86 8.26
N THR A 48 -1.68 -3.13 7.46
CA THR A 48 -0.57 -4.00 7.87
C THR A 48 0.44 -3.30 8.78
N ILE A 49 0.77 -3.93 9.91
CA ILE A 49 1.97 -3.64 10.71
C ILE A 49 3.03 -4.67 10.34
N ALA A 50 4.17 -4.22 9.81
CA ALA A 50 5.28 -5.11 9.48
C ALA A 50 6.05 -5.52 10.76
N THR A 51 5.62 -6.61 11.38
CA THR A 51 6.23 -7.16 12.61
C THR A 51 6.25 -8.69 12.57
N GLU A 52 7.20 -9.29 13.29
CA GLU A 52 7.31 -10.75 13.49
C GLU A 52 6.61 -11.20 14.78
N PHE A 53 6.06 -10.26 15.55
CA PHE A 53 5.38 -10.51 16.83
C PHE A 53 3.87 -10.48 16.66
N ASP A 54 3.17 -11.35 17.39
CA ASP A 54 1.72 -11.38 17.37
C ASP A 54 1.15 -10.10 18.00
N LEU A 55 0.09 -9.57 17.39
CA LEU A 55 -0.69 -8.46 17.93
C LEU A 55 -1.88 -9.03 18.70
N ASN A 56 -2.06 -8.54 19.92
CA ASN A 56 -3.00 -9.11 20.88
C ASN A 56 -4.26 -8.25 21.02
N ASP A 57 -4.17 -6.93 20.85
CA ASP A 57 -5.32 -6.03 20.97
C ASP A 57 -5.11 -4.71 20.22
N VAL A 58 -6.21 -4.01 19.91
CA VAL A 58 -6.21 -2.70 19.25
C VAL A 58 -7.37 -1.84 19.74
N ILE A 59 -7.09 -0.55 19.98
CA ILE A 59 -8.11 0.43 20.34
C ILE A 59 -8.06 1.64 19.42
N ALA A 60 -9.23 2.02 18.90
CA ALA A 60 -9.40 3.29 18.21
C ALA A 60 -9.51 4.42 19.24
N LEU A 61 -8.65 5.44 19.11
CA LEU A 61 -8.70 6.65 19.93
C LEU A 61 -9.65 7.69 19.33
N ASN A 62 -9.74 7.73 17.99
CA ASN A 62 -10.64 8.57 17.22
C ASN A 62 -10.73 8.04 15.77
N SER A 63 -11.27 8.83 14.83
CA SER A 63 -11.47 8.41 13.42
C SER A 63 -10.17 8.19 12.63
N THR A 64 -9.04 8.74 13.07
CA THR A 64 -7.75 8.61 12.38
C THR A 64 -6.68 7.95 13.23
N SER A 65 -6.85 7.88 14.54
CA SER A 65 -5.82 7.39 15.45
C SER A 65 -6.22 6.12 16.16
N ALA A 66 -5.30 5.17 16.27
CA ALA A 66 -5.48 3.92 17.01
C ALA A 66 -4.14 3.43 17.58
N ILE A 67 -4.21 2.65 18.67
CA ILE A 67 -3.06 1.98 19.28
C ILE A 67 -3.25 0.48 19.17
N ALA A 68 -2.23 -0.24 18.72
CA ALA A 68 -2.17 -1.70 18.73
C ALA A 68 -1.06 -2.17 19.68
N VAL A 69 -1.29 -3.27 20.39
CA VAL A 69 -0.33 -3.87 21.31
C VAL A 69 -0.11 -5.34 20.99
N GLY A 70 1.06 -5.86 21.35
CA GLY A 70 1.43 -7.24 21.02
C GLY A 70 2.50 -7.83 21.94
N ASP A 71 3.03 -8.96 21.50
CA ASP A 71 4.04 -9.72 22.22
C ASP A 71 5.35 -8.94 22.38
N SER A 72 6.17 -9.34 23.35
CA SER A 72 7.48 -8.74 23.61
C SER A 72 7.47 -7.21 23.80
N GLY A 73 6.38 -6.67 24.36
CA GLY A 73 6.21 -5.25 24.62
C GLY A 73 5.93 -4.40 23.39
N LYS A 74 5.50 -5.00 22.26
CA LYS A 74 5.20 -4.24 21.05
C LYS A 74 4.01 -3.30 21.23
N LEU A 75 4.20 -2.05 20.82
CA LEU A 75 3.20 -1.00 20.85
C LEU A 75 3.31 -0.17 19.58
N TYR A 76 2.20 0.01 18.87
CA TYR A 76 2.14 0.72 17.61
C TYR A 76 1.05 1.79 17.65
N LEU A 77 1.32 2.93 17.02
CA LEU A 77 0.38 4.04 16.85
C LEU A 77 0.19 4.33 15.37
N THR A 78 -1.06 4.50 14.95
CA THR A 78 -1.41 5.14 13.68
C THR A 78 -2.08 6.49 13.95
N GLU A 79 -1.89 7.43 13.04
CA GLU A 79 -2.58 8.74 13.03
C GLU A 79 -3.30 9.00 11.68
N ASP A 80 -3.33 8.00 10.79
CA ASP A 80 -3.85 8.06 9.43
C ASP A 80 -4.77 6.88 9.08
N SER A 81 -5.62 6.50 10.03
CA SER A 81 -6.65 5.46 9.91
C SER A 81 -6.08 4.06 9.61
N GLY A 82 -4.87 3.77 10.10
CA GLY A 82 -4.22 2.47 9.94
C GLY A 82 -3.46 2.31 8.63
N ALA A 83 -3.32 3.36 7.82
CA ALA A 83 -2.53 3.32 6.60
C ALA A 83 -1.03 3.20 6.90
N ASN A 84 -0.55 3.86 7.95
CA ASN A 84 0.81 3.74 8.47
C ASN A 84 0.79 3.57 9.99
N TRP A 85 1.72 2.76 10.47
CA TRP A 85 1.91 2.48 11.89
C TRP A 85 3.35 2.76 12.30
N SER A 86 3.52 3.49 13.40
CA SER A 86 4.80 3.77 14.02
C SER A 86 4.95 2.95 15.29
N GLU A 87 6.07 2.23 15.43
CA GLU A 87 6.40 1.56 16.69
C GLU A 87 6.79 2.60 17.74
N LEU A 88 6.27 2.45 18.96
CA LEU A 88 6.65 3.25 20.12
C LEU A 88 7.27 2.35 21.19
N ASP A 89 8.18 2.91 21.98
CA ASP A 89 8.74 2.21 23.14
C ASP A 89 7.69 2.14 24.26
N SER A 90 7.33 0.92 24.65
CA SER A 90 6.43 0.67 25.78
C SER A 90 7.16 0.66 27.13
N GLY A 91 8.49 0.58 27.12
CA GLY A 91 9.32 0.44 28.33
C GLY A 91 9.29 -0.95 28.97
N VAL A 92 8.63 -1.92 28.34
CA VAL A 92 8.50 -3.30 28.83
C VAL A 92 8.81 -4.31 27.72
N VAL A 93 9.09 -5.56 28.11
CA VAL A 93 9.32 -6.68 27.17
C VAL A 93 8.36 -7.83 27.40
N GLN A 94 7.40 -7.65 28.31
CA GLN A 94 6.32 -8.61 28.53
C GLN A 94 5.23 -8.44 27.48
N ASP A 95 4.48 -9.50 27.23
CA ASP A 95 3.38 -9.47 26.27
C ASP A 95 2.29 -8.53 26.75
N LEU A 96 1.94 -7.57 25.91
CA LEU A 96 0.83 -6.67 26.12
C LEU A 96 -0.41 -7.32 25.52
N ASN A 97 -1.27 -7.86 26.39
CA ASN A 97 -2.38 -8.72 25.99
C ASN A 97 -3.69 -7.95 25.74
N SER A 98 -3.82 -6.74 26.25
CA SER A 98 -5.05 -5.95 26.15
C SER A 98 -4.75 -4.46 26.36
N ILE A 99 -5.54 -3.61 25.71
CA ILE A 99 -5.53 -2.16 25.89
C ILE A 99 -6.95 -1.65 26.17
N GLU A 100 -7.09 -0.81 27.20
CA GLU A 100 -8.34 -0.14 27.57
C GLU A 100 -8.11 1.37 27.66
N PHE A 101 -9.09 2.15 27.20
CA PHE A 101 -9.05 3.61 27.30
C PHE A 101 -10.18 4.11 28.21
N ASN A 102 -9.82 4.66 29.36
CA ASN A 102 -10.76 4.92 30.46
C ASN A 102 -11.39 6.31 30.42
N GLU A 103 -11.44 6.97 29.24
CA GLU A 103 -12.01 8.31 28.99
C GLU A 103 -11.86 9.35 30.12
N GLN A 104 -10.68 9.46 30.73
CA GLN A 104 -10.43 10.52 31.71
C GLN A 104 -10.08 11.81 30.96
N ALA A 105 -11.09 12.63 30.69
CA ALA A 105 -10.89 14.01 30.28
C ALA A 105 -10.22 14.78 31.45
N VAL A 106 -8.89 14.90 31.40
CA VAL A 106 -8.16 15.81 32.29
C VAL A 106 -8.36 17.21 31.72
N ALA A 107 -9.27 17.97 32.32
CA ALA A 107 -9.34 19.41 32.08
C ALA A 107 -8.04 20.05 32.60
N VAL A 108 -7.32 20.74 31.73
CA VAL A 108 -6.18 21.61 32.07
C VAL A 108 -6.68 23.02 32.31
#